data_AF-A0A2M7Y6R7-F1
#
_entry.id   AF-A0A2M7Y6R7-F1
#
_cell.length_a   1.000
_cell.length_b   1.000
_cell.length_c   1.000
_cell.angle_alpha   90.00
_cell.angle_beta   90.00
_cell.angle_gamma   90.00
#
_symmetry.space_group_name_H-M   'P 1'
#
loop_
_entity.id
_entity.type
_entity.pdbx_description
1 polymer ?
#
loop_
_entity_poly.entity_id
_entity_poly.type
_entity_poly.pdbx_seq_one_letter_code
_entity_poly.pdbx_strand_id
1 'polypeptide(L)'
;FVVEADAAGLTVGPPIETIAPHPLASLHFENCRVGPDALIGAPGEGFRIAMATLDVFRTSVAAAALGFARRALDEAIAHAGARRMFGRTLADFQMTQGRLAEMATAIDAAALLTSRAAWERDRGERVSMYAAMAKLHATESAQTVIDSALQLFGGLGVTRGNIAERLYREIRALRIYEGASEVQKLVIARELVRQSRGS
;
A
#
# COMPACT_ATOMS: atom_id res chain seq x y z
N PHE A 1 13.98 20.51 -3.50
CA PHE A 1 14.04 21.71 -2.65
C PHE A 1 13.21 21.47 -1.41
N VAL A 2 13.61 22.04 -0.27
CA VAL A 2 12.72 22.24 0.87
C VAL A 2 12.01 23.59 0.64
N VAL A 3 10.68 23.63 0.76
CA VAL A 3 9.90 24.86 0.59
C VAL A 3 9.00 25.00 1.80
N GLU A 4 9.14 26.11 2.52
CA GLU A 4 8.31 26.41 3.68
C GLU A 4 6.84 26.60 3.27
N ALA A 5 5.91 26.20 4.13
CA ALA A 5 4.49 26.19 3.82
C ALA A 5 3.91 27.61 3.65
N ASP A 6 4.54 28.63 4.23
CA ASP A 6 4.18 30.04 4.15
C ASP A 6 5.02 30.82 3.11
N ALA A 7 5.83 30.12 2.30
CA ALA A 7 6.66 30.76 1.29
C ALA A 7 5.83 31.64 0.33
N ALA A 8 6.27 32.89 0.16
CA ALA A 8 5.62 33.81 -0.76
C ALA A 8 5.59 33.24 -2.19
N GLY A 9 4.41 33.23 -2.81
CA GLY A 9 4.19 32.64 -4.14
C GLY A 9 3.82 31.15 -4.13
N LEU A 10 3.77 30.49 -2.98
CA LEU A 10 3.13 29.18 -2.81
C LEU A 10 1.66 29.37 -2.40
N THR A 11 0.73 28.73 -3.13
CA THR A 11 -0.67 28.65 -2.74
C THR A 11 -1.18 27.22 -2.77
N VAL A 12 -2.05 26.88 -1.83
CA VAL A 12 -2.70 25.57 -1.72
C VAL A 12 -4.07 25.64 -2.39
N GLY A 13 -4.32 24.75 -3.35
CA GLY A 13 -5.61 24.61 -4.01
C GLY A 13 -6.71 24.05 -3.08
N PRO A 14 -7.94 23.93 -3.58
CA PRO A 14 -9.02 23.33 -2.80
C PRO A 14 -8.71 21.86 -2.44
N PRO A 15 -9.27 21.35 -1.33
CA PRO A 15 -9.13 19.94 -0.96
C PRO A 15 -9.62 19.00 -2.07
N ILE A 16 -8.86 17.94 -2.33
CA ILE A 16 -9.22 16.89 -3.28
C ILE A 16 -9.93 15.76 -2.52
N GLU A 17 -11.20 15.54 -2.84
CA GLU A 17 -11.97 14.45 -2.26
C GLU A 17 -11.60 13.10 -2.91
N THR A 18 -11.33 12.10 -2.08
CA THR A 18 -11.04 10.73 -2.53
C THR A 18 -11.89 9.72 -1.77
N ILE A 19 -11.97 8.50 -2.31
CA ILE A 19 -12.81 7.43 -1.76
C ILE A 19 -12.52 7.12 -0.27
N ALA A 20 -11.26 7.26 0.14
CA ALA A 20 -10.84 7.24 1.54
C ALA A 20 -10.27 8.63 1.88
N PRO A 21 -11.06 9.52 2.52
CA PRO A 21 -10.66 10.90 2.75
C PRO A 21 -9.36 11.01 3.54
N HIS A 22 -8.43 11.81 3.01
CA HIS A 22 -7.20 12.25 3.65
C HIS A 22 -6.81 13.63 3.09
N PRO A 23 -6.02 14.45 3.80
CA PRO A 23 -5.64 15.78 3.32
C PRO A 23 -4.86 15.69 2.01
N LEU A 24 -5.48 16.15 0.92
CA LEU A 24 -4.89 16.23 -0.42
C LEU A 24 -5.24 17.57 -1.05
N ALA A 25 -4.27 18.19 -1.73
CA ALA A 25 -4.47 19.42 -2.48
C ALA A 25 -3.42 19.54 -3.58
N SER A 26 -3.73 20.31 -4.62
CA SER A 26 -2.73 20.78 -5.59
C SER A 26 -1.94 21.95 -4.99
N LEU A 27 -0.63 21.99 -5.24
CA LEU A 27 0.23 23.10 -4.87
C LEU A 27 0.55 23.94 -6.12
N HIS A 28 0.33 25.25 -6.05
CA HIS A 28 0.65 26.19 -7.13
C HIS A 28 1.81 27.08 -6.71
N PHE A 29 2.81 27.19 -7.59
CA PHE A 29 4.02 27.98 -7.37
C PHE A 29 4.06 29.09 -8.43
N GLU A 30 3.80 30.33 -8.03
CA GLU A 30 3.85 31.51 -8.87
C GLU A 30 4.91 32.48 -8.33
N ASN A 31 6.03 32.60 -9.06
CA ASN A 31 7.18 33.41 -8.64
C ASN A 31 7.70 33.07 -7.21
N CYS A 32 7.50 31.83 -6.76
CA CYS A 32 7.97 31.34 -5.46
C CYS A 32 9.51 31.26 -5.44
N ARG A 33 10.14 32.09 -4.61
CA ARG A 33 11.59 32.18 -4.48
C ARG A 33 12.05 31.42 -3.25
N VAL A 34 13.10 30.62 -3.39
CA VAL A 34 13.75 29.89 -2.31
C VAL A 34 15.27 30.14 -2.32
N GLY A 35 15.89 30.10 -1.14
CA GLY A 35 17.33 30.30 -0.99
C GLY A 35 18.17 29.12 -1.51
N PRO A 36 19.50 29.29 -1.65
CA PRO A 36 20.40 28.20 -2.09
C PRO A 36 20.46 27.04 -1.10
N ASP A 37 20.25 27.31 0.18
CA ASP A 37 20.12 26.38 1.30
C ASP A 37 18.85 25.50 1.22
N ALA A 38 17.87 25.87 0.41
CA ALA A 38 16.70 25.03 0.14
C ALA A 38 17.01 23.85 -0.80
N LEU A 39 18.15 23.84 -1.49
CA LEU A 39 18.50 22.76 -2.41
C LEU A 39 18.88 21.49 -1.64
N ILE A 40 18.24 20.37 -2.00
CA ILE A 40 18.56 19.04 -1.45
C ILE A 40 19.50 18.35 -2.43
N GLY A 41 20.73 18.06 -1.99
CA GLY A 41 21.78 17.51 -2.84
C GLY A 41 22.35 18.53 -3.83
N ALA A 42 22.89 18.05 -4.96
CA ALA A 42 23.43 18.93 -6.01
C ALA A 42 22.42 19.17 -7.16
N PRO A 43 22.58 20.27 -7.95
CA PRO A 43 21.77 20.50 -9.12
C PRO A 43 21.79 19.31 -10.09
N GLY A 44 20.61 18.86 -10.54
CA GLY A 44 20.46 17.70 -11.43
C GLY A 44 20.27 16.35 -10.71
N GLU A 45 20.49 16.27 -9.39
CA GLU A 45 20.33 15.01 -8.65
C GLU A 45 18.88 14.70 -8.23
N GLY A 46 17.94 15.61 -8.48
CA GLY A 46 16.56 15.52 -7.96
C GLY A 46 15.85 14.21 -8.31
N PHE A 47 16.04 13.69 -9.53
CA PHE A 47 15.45 12.41 -9.93
C PHE A 47 16.03 11.22 -9.14
N ARG A 48 17.36 11.18 -8.96
CA ARG A 48 18.04 10.12 -8.19
C ARG A 48 17.59 10.13 -6.74
N ILE A 49 17.52 11.32 -6.13
CA ILE A 49 17.06 11.50 -4.75
C ILE A 49 15.60 11.05 -4.63
N ALA A 50 14.71 11.49 -5.53
CA ALA A 50 13.30 11.08 -5.52
C ALA A 50 13.14 9.56 -5.62
N MET A 51 13.89 8.89 -6.51
CA MET A 51 13.83 7.43 -6.64
C MET A 51 14.35 6.71 -5.39
N ALA A 52 15.45 7.19 -4.79
CA ALA A 52 15.98 6.62 -3.55
C ALA A 52 14.99 6.76 -2.38
N THR A 53 14.31 7.90 -2.28
CA THR A 53 13.27 8.13 -1.28
C THR A 53 12.08 7.17 -1.46
N LEU A 54 11.61 6.97 -2.69
CA LEU A 54 10.53 6.00 -2.96
C LEU A 54 10.94 4.56 -2.62
N ASP A 55 12.19 4.16 -2.85
CA ASP A 55 12.67 2.82 -2.49
C ASP A 55 12.60 2.56 -0.98
N VAL A 56 12.79 3.59 -0.15
CA VAL A 56 12.62 3.50 1.31
C VAL A 56 11.15 3.31 1.68
N PHE A 57 10.26 4.12 1.10
CA PHE A 57 8.84 4.14 1.48
C PHE A 57 7.98 3.02 0.87
N ARG A 58 8.40 2.41 -0.25
CA ARG A 58 7.70 1.24 -0.85
C ARG A 58 7.49 0.12 0.16
N THR A 59 8.51 -0.18 0.97
CA THR A 59 8.41 -1.22 2.01
C THR A 59 7.43 -0.82 3.12
N SER A 60 7.36 0.45 3.51
CA SER A 60 6.37 0.90 4.51
C SER A 60 4.95 0.90 3.96
N VAL A 61 4.74 1.18 2.66
CA VAL A 61 3.42 1.03 2.02
C VAL A 61 3.00 -0.44 1.99
N ALA A 62 3.93 -1.36 1.73
CA ALA A 62 3.66 -2.80 1.83
C ALA A 62 3.23 -3.20 3.25
N ALA A 63 3.92 -2.69 4.27
CA ALA A 63 3.58 -2.91 5.67
C ALA A 63 2.21 -2.33 6.05
N ALA A 64 1.85 -1.14 5.54
CA ALA A 64 0.52 -0.56 5.74
C ALA A 64 -0.59 -1.43 5.12
N ALA A 65 -0.39 -1.89 3.88
CA ALA A 65 -1.31 -2.80 3.21
C ALA A 65 -1.49 -4.12 3.98
N LEU A 66 -0.38 -4.67 4.50
CA LEU A 66 -0.41 -5.84 5.37
C LEU A 66 -1.25 -5.60 6.63
N GLY A 67 -1.15 -4.43 7.25
CA GLY A 67 -1.97 -4.04 8.41
C GLY A 67 -3.46 -4.04 8.10
N PHE A 68 -3.86 -3.45 6.96
CA PHE A 68 -5.26 -3.49 6.51
C PHE A 68 -5.75 -4.92 6.25
N ALA A 69 -4.93 -5.76 5.61
CA ALA A 69 -5.27 -7.15 5.33
C ALA A 69 -5.43 -7.98 6.62
N ARG A 70 -4.53 -7.81 7.59
CA ARG A 70 -4.63 -8.47 8.91
C ARG A 70 -5.92 -8.09 9.62
N ARG A 71 -6.24 -6.79 9.66
CA ARG A 71 -7.49 -6.32 10.25
C ARG A 71 -8.72 -6.91 9.56
N ALA A 72 -8.72 -7.01 8.23
CA ALA A 72 -9.83 -7.61 7.50
C ALA A 72 -10.00 -9.11 7.81
N LEU A 73 -8.90 -9.86 7.96
CA LEU A 73 -8.97 -11.27 8.35
C LEU A 73 -9.52 -11.43 9.78
N ASP A 74 -9.05 -10.62 10.74
CA ASP A 74 -9.54 -10.67 12.12
C ASP A 74 -11.05 -10.45 12.19
N GLU A 75 -11.54 -9.43 11.49
CA GLU A 75 -12.97 -9.11 11.40
C GLU A 75 -13.77 -10.22 10.69
N ALA A 76 -13.21 -10.81 9.63
CA ALA A 76 -13.84 -11.90 8.90
C ALA A 76 -13.97 -13.17 9.75
N ILE A 77 -12.93 -13.55 10.50
CA ILE A 77 -12.95 -14.70 11.41
C ILE A 77 -14.00 -14.47 12.51
N ALA A 78 -13.98 -13.29 13.14
CA ALA A 78 -14.94 -12.94 14.19
C ALA A 78 -16.38 -13.00 13.67
N HIS A 79 -16.65 -12.40 12.50
CA HIS A 79 -17.97 -12.43 11.88
C HIS A 79 -18.40 -13.86 11.52
N ALA A 80 -17.52 -14.63 10.87
CA ALA A 80 -17.83 -15.99 10.44
C ALA A 80 -18.14 -16.92 11.61
N GLY A 81 -17.43 -16.79 12.73
CA GLY A 81 -17.68 -17.57 13.95
C GLY A 81 -18.96 -17.19 14.67
N ALA A 82 -19.39 -15.92 14.60
CA ALA A 82 -20.60 -15.45 15.27
C ALA A 82 -21.88 -15.61 14.42
N ARG A 83 -21.77 -15.56 13.08
CA ARG A 83 -22.91 -15.52 12.17
C ARG A 83 -23.57 -16.90 12.03
N ARG A 84 -24.75 -17.08 12.64
CA ARG A 84 -25.56 -18.30 12.48
C ARG A 84 -26.39 -18.28 11.19
N MET A 85 -26.34 -19.38 10.44
CA MET A 85 -27.15 -19.62 9.25
C MET A 85 -27.23 -21.11 8.91
N PHE A 86 -28.39 -21.55 8.40
CA PHE A 86 -28.64 -22.96 8.04
C PHE A 86 -28.26 -23.96 9.17
N GLY A 87 -28.60 -23.63 10.42
CA GLY A 87 -28.37 -24.50 11.57
C GLY A 87 -26.95 -24.53 12.14
N ARG A 88 -25.99 -23.80 11.57
CA ARG A 88 -24.58 -23.74 12.03
C ARG A 88 -24.00 -22.33 11.89
N THR A 89 -22.72 -22.13 12.17
CA THR A 89 -22.04 -20.84 11.94
C THR A 89 -21.53 -20.74 10.51
N LEU A 90 -21.29 -19.53 10.02
CA LEU A 90 -20.70 -19.32 8.69
C LEU A 90 -19.31 -19.95 8.59
N ALA A 91 -18.55 -20.00 9.69
CA ALA A 91 -17.24 -20.66 9.77
C ALA A 91 -17.29 -22.19 9.57
N ASP A 92 -18.44 -22.83 9.73
CA ASP A 92 -18.60 -24.28 9.58
C ASP A 92 -18.73 -24.72 8.10
N PHE A 93 -18.84 -23.78 7.16
CA PHE A 93 -18.93 -24.06 5.73
C PHE A 93 -17.53 -24.17 5.11
N GLN A 94 -17.29 -25.24 4.34
CA GLN A 94 -16.01 -25.50 3.67
C GLN A 94 -15.56 -24.33 2.77
N MET A 95 -16.49 -23.68 2.06
CA MET A 95 -16.18 -22.52 1.23
C MET A 95 -15.70 -21.32 2.06
N THR A 96 -16.23 -21.13 3.27
CA THR A 96 -15.76 -20.11 4.20
C THR A 96 -14.36 -20.45 4.71
N GLN A 97 -14.14 -21.70 5.11
CA GLN A 97 -12.84 -22.18 5.59
C GLN A 97 -11.75 -22.04 4.52
N GLY A 98 -12.05 -22.43 3.28
CA GLY A 98 -11.14 -22.24 2.15
C GLY A 98 -10.80 -20.77 1.92
N ARG A 99 -11.79 -19.87 1.94
CA ARG A 99 -11.57 -18.43 1.80
C ARG A 99 -10.69 -17.87 2.93
N LEU A 100 -10.95 -18.25 4.19
CA LEU A 100 -10.13 -17.83 5.32
C LEU A 100 -8.68 -18.34 5.20
N ALA A 101 -8.49 -19.57 4.70
CA ALA A 101 -7.16 -20.13 4.45
C ALA A 101 -6.40 -19.36 3.35
N GLU A 102 -7.07 -19.03 2.25
CA GLU A 102 -6.50 -18.19 1.18
C GLU A 102 -6.11 -16.81 1.70
N MET A 103 -6.98 -16.18 2.50
CA MET A 103 -6.70 -14.88 3.11
C MET A 103 -5.47 -14.93 4.01
N ALA A 104 -5.40 -15.91 4.92
CA ALA A 104 -4.26 -16.09 5.82
C ALA A 104 -2.95 -16.34 5.07
N THR A 105 -2.98 -17.18 4.03
CA THR A 105 -1.81 -17.49 3.21
C THR A 105 -1.29 -16.26 2.47
N ALA A 106 -2.19 -15.47 1.88
CA ALA A 106 -1.82 -14.23 1.19
C ALA A 106 -1.20 -13.19 2.13
N ILE A 107 -1.72 -13.09 3.36
CA ILE A 107 -1.17 -12.21 4.40
C ILE A 107 0.24 -12.65 4.81
N ASP A 108 0.45 -13.95 5.01
CA ASP A 108 1.74 -14.46 5.44
C ASP A 108 2.81 -14.29 4.35
N ALA A 109 2.46 -14.58 3.09
CA ALA A 109 3.32 -14.31 1.94
C ALA A 109 3.70 -12.81 1.83
N ALA A 110 2.73 -11.91 2.00
CA ALA A 110 2.98 -10.47 2.02
C ALA A 110 3.89 -10.04 3.19
N ALA A 111 3.71 -10.65 4.37
CA ALA A 111 4.54 -10.39 5.54
C ALA A 111 5.99 -10.81 5.31
N LEU A 112 6.23 -11.99 4.73
CA LEU A 112 7.56 -12.48 4.42
C LEU A 112 8.28 -11.62 3.37
N LEU A 113 7.60 -11.23 2.29
CA LEU A 113 8.16 -10.34 1.28
C LEU A 113 8.52 -8.96 1.85
N THR A 114 7.62 -8.39 2.65
CA THR A 114 7.84 -7.10 3.31
C THR A 114 9.00 -7.16 4.29
N SER A 115 9.06 -8.21 5.11
CA SER A 115 10.13 -8.39 6.10
C SER A 115 11.49 -8.61 5.42
N ARG A 116 11.54 -9.38 4.33
CA ARG A 116 12.76 -9.54 3.52
C ARG A 116 13.23 -8.19 2.98
N ALA A 117 12.34 -7.41 2.37
CA ALA A 117 12.71 -6.10 1.82
C ALA A 117 13.24 -5.13 2.89
N ALA A 118 12.65 -5.15 4.09
CA ALA A 118 13.13 -4.37 5.23
C ALA A 118 14.51 -4.85 5.71
N TRP A 119 14.68 -6.16 5.89
CA TRP A 119 15.92 -6.75 6.37
C TRP A 119 17.11 -6.52 5.43
N GLU A 120 16.93 -6.69 4.12
CA GLU A 120 17.97 -6.41 3.12
C GLU A 120 18.41 -4.94 3.17
N ARG A 121 17.45 -4.03 3.38
CA ARG A 121 17.73 -2.58 3.48
C ARG A 121 18.54 -2.27 4.72
N ASP A 122 18.15 -2.85 5.85
CA ASP A 122 18.82 -2.61 7.13
C ASP A 122 20.25 -3.20 7.16
N ARG A 123 20.56 -4.12 6.24
CA ARG A 123 21.91 -4.61 5.96
C ARG A 123 22.73 -3.75 5.00
N GLY A 124 22.13 -2.69 4.44
CA GLY A 124 22.78 -1.83 3.45
C GLY A 124 22.80 -2.40 2.02
N GLU A 125 22.03 -3.46 1.75
CA GLU A 125 21.95 -4.08 0.42
C GLU A 125 21.01 -3.30 -0.51
N ARG A 126 21.15 -3.55 -1.82
CA ARG A 126 20.26 -2.93 -2.82
C ARG A 126 18.88 -3.59 -2.80
N VAL A 127 17.86 -2.83 -2.41
CA VAL A 127 16.50 -3.38 -2.17
C VAL A 127 15.46 -3.10 -3.23
N SER A 128 15.77 -2.36 -4.30
CA SER A 128 14.75 -1.86 -5.25
C SER A 128 13.81 -2.96 -5.79
N MET A 129 14.33 -4.16 -6.09
CA MET A 129 13.50 -5.29 -6.52
C MET A 129 12.67 -5.88 -5.38
N TYR A 130 13.25 -6.11 -4.21
CA TYR A 130 12.53 -6.68 -3.07
C TYR A 130 11.45 -5.72 -2.55
N ALA A 131 11.73 -4.43 -2.48
CA ALA A 131 10.75 -3.40 -2.12
C ALA A 131 9.60 -3.34 -3.14
N ALA A 132 9.89 -3.42 -4.45
CA ALA A 132 8.87 -3.46 -5.49
C ALA A 132 8.02 -4.75 -5.42
N MET A 133 8.63 -5.92 -5.18
CA MET A 133 7.93 -7.19 -4.97
C MET A 133 7.01 -7.12 -3.74
N ALA A 134 7.53 -6.61 -2.61
CA ALA A 134 6.77 -6.46 -1.38
C ALA A 134 5.57 -5.54 -1.58
N LYS A 135 5.77 -4.33 -2.13
CA LYS A 135 4.70 -3.37 -2.38
C LYS A 135 3.64 -3.94 -3.32
N LEU A 136 4.07 -4.51 -4.44
CA LEU A 136 3.16 -5.10 -5.43
C LEU A 136 2.31 -6.20 -4.80
N HIS A 137 2.95 -7.19 -4.17
CA HIS A 137 2.23 -8.34 -3.64
C HIS A 137 1.35 -7.94 -2.45
N ALA A 138 1.86 -7.16 -1.50
CA ALA A 138 1.09 -6.78 -0.32
C ALA A 138 -0.14 -5.95 -0.67
N THR A 139 -0.03 -4.99 -1.60
CA THR A 139 -1.17 -4.12 -1.95
C THR A 139 -2.24 -4.84 -2.77
N GLU A 140 -1.86 -5.71 -3.71
CA GLU A 140 -2.82 -6.53 -4.46
C GLU A 140 -3.46 -7.61 -3.58
N SER A 141 -2.67 -8.31 -2.74
CA SER A 141 -3.19 -9.32 -1.81
C SER A 141 -4.13 -8.70 -0.77
N ALA A 142 -3.79 -7.54 -0.21
CA ALA A 142 -4.66 -6.85 0.73
C ALA A 142 -6.02 -6.49 0.12
N GLN A 143 -6.06 -6.04 -1.14
CA GLN A 143 -7.31 -5.80 -1.85
C GLN A 143 -8.19 -7.06 -1.89
N THR A 144 -7.63 -8.21 -2.27
CA THR A 144 -8.36 -9.49 -2.35
C THR A 144 -8.81 -10.00 -0.99
N VAL A 145 -7.97 -9.84 0.04
CA VAL A 145 -8.31 -10.21 1.42
C VAL A 145 -9.48 -9.37 1.93
N ILE A 146 -9.42 -8.05 1.73
CA ILE A 146 -10.46 -7.12 2.17
C ILE A 146 -11.77 -7.35 1.41
N ASP A 147 -11.69 -7.60 0.09
CA ASP A 147 -12.86 -7.98 -0.72
C ASP A 147 -13.50 -9.30 -0.26
N SER A 148 -12.68 -10.28 0.12
CA SER A 148 -13.16 -11.54 0.71
C SER A 148 -13.85 -11.32 2.06
N ALA A 149 -13.32 -10.43 2.90
CA ALA A 149 -13.96 -10.06 4.16
C ALA A 149 -15.32 -9.40 3.92
N LEU A 150 -15.39 -8.42 3.02
CA LEU A 150 -16.63 -7.79 2.53
C LEU A 150 -17.70 -8.84 2.17
N GLN A 151 -17.31 -9.82 1.36
CA GLN A 151 -18.20 -10.88 0.90
C GLN A 151 -18.73 -11.74 2.07
N LEU A 152 -17.90 -12.04 3.07
CA LEU A 152 -18.30 -12.81 4.26
C LEU A 152 -19.29 -12.04 5.14
N PHE A 153 -19.21 -10.71 5.19
CA PHE A 153 -20.17 -9.85 5.89
C PHE A 153 -21.51 -9.71 5.14
N GLY A 154 -21.59 -10.10 3.88
CA GLY A 154 -22.78 -9.94 3.04
C GLY A 154 -23.20 -8.46 2.94
N GLY A 155 -24.49 -8.17 3.11
CA GLY A 155 -25.00 -6.79 3.02
C GLY A 155 -24.36 -5.81 4.02
N LEU A 156 -23.89 -6.29 5.17
CA LEU A 156 -23.16 -5.45 6.14
C LEU A 156 -21.81 -4.99 5.60
N GLY A 157 -21.18 -5.79 4.73
CA GLY A 157 -19.87 -5.48 4.18
C GLY A 157 -19.87 -4.18 3.38
N VAL A 158 -20.97 -3.87 2.70
CA VAL A 158 -21.13 -2.64 1.88
C VAL A 158 -21.89 -1.53 2.61
N THR A 159 -22.22 -1.74 3.89
CA THR A 159 -22.92 -0.73 4.70
C THR A 159 -21.91 0.30 5.19
N ARG A 160 -22.14 1.57 4.87
CA ARG A 160 -21.26 2.69 5.28
C ARG A 160 -21.04 2.67 6.79
N GLY A 161 -19.78 2.76 7.20
CA GLY A 161 -19.38 2.74 8.61
C GLY A 161 -19.04 1.34 9.14
N ASN A 162 -19.35 0.27 8.40
CA ASN A 162 -18.80 -1.04 8.67
C ASN A 162 -17.27 -1.03 8.44
N ILE A 163 -16.54 -1.79 9.26
CA ILE A 163 -15.09 -1.89 9.16
C ILE A 163 -14.63 -2.47 7.80
N ALA A 164 -15.32 -3.49 7.27
CA ALA A 164 -14.98 -4.08 5.98
C ALA A 164 -15.16 -3.07 4.83
N GLU A 165 -16.24 -2.29 4.88
CA GLU A 165 -16.51 -1.19 3.95
C GLU A 165 -15.39 -0.14 3.97
N ARG A 166 -14.99 0.28 5.17
CA ARG A 166 -13.95 1.30 5.34
C ARG A 166 -12.60 0.82 4.82
N LEU A 167 -12.20 -0.41 5.16
CA LEU A 167 -10.95 -1.00 4.71
C LEU A 167 -10.90 -1.11 3.17
N TYR A 168 -12.03 -1.42 2.53
CA TYR A 168 -12.10 -1.52 1.07
C TYR A 168 -11.84 -0.20 0.36
N ARG A 169 -12.35 0.89 0.94
CA ARG A 169 -12.03 2.24 0.43
C ARG A 169 -10.57 2.59 0.70
N GLU A 170 -10.07 2.32 1.90
CA GLU A 170 -8.70 2.66 2.33
C GLU A 170 -7.63 1.98 1.48
N ILE A 171 -7.79 0.69 1.16
CA ILE A 171 -6.74 -0.06 0.44
C ILE A 171 -6.57 0.37 -1.02
N ARG A 172 -7.60 0.96 -1.64
CA ARG A 172 -7.64 1.13 -3.10
C ARG A 172 -6.52 2.02 -3.63
N ALA A 173 -6.19 3.09 -2.91
CA ALA A 173 -5.20 4.08 -3.32
C ALA A 173 -3.75 3.55 -3.21
N LEU A 174 -3.48 2.62 -2.29
CA LEU A 174 -2.13 2.06 -2.09
C LEU A 174 -1.62 1.31 -3.34
N ARG A 175 -2.52 0.85 -4.21
CA ARG A 175 -2.19 0.22 -5.49
C ARG A 175 -1.78 1.23 -6.57
N ILE A 176 -1.99 2.53 -6.32
CA ILE A 176 -1.82 3.62 -7.31
C ILE A 176 -0.63 4.51 -6.92
N TYR A 177 -0.62 5.06 -5.70
CA TYR A 177 0.45 5.96 -5.28
C TYR A 177 1.76 5.22 -4.95
N GLU A 178 2.85 5.96 -4.80
CA GLU A 178 4.21 5.41 -4.53
C GLU A 178 4.67 4.39 -5.61
N GLY A 179 4.16 4.59 -6.82
CA GLY A 179 4.32 3.73 -7.99
C GLY A 179 3.19 2.70 -8.10
N ALA A 180 2.38 2.85 -9.15
CA ALA A 180 1.29 1.92 -9.47
C ALA A 180 1.81 0.48 -9.64
N SER A 181 0.92 -0.51 -9.48
CA SER A 181 1.26 -1.93 -9.60
C SER A 181 2.03 -2.27 -10.89
N GLU A 182 1.67 -1.64 -12.00
CA GLU A 182 2.34 -1.80 -13.31
C GLU A 182 3.78 -1.26 -13.28
N VAL A 183 4.01 -0.14 -12.60
CA VAL A 183 5.35 0.43 -12.42
C VAL A 183 6.22 -0.51 -11.58
N GLN A 184 5.66 -1.13 -10.54
CA GLN A 184 6.40 -2.11 -9.74
C GLN A 184 6.82 -3.33 -10.59
N LYS A 185 5.93 -3.84 -11.44
CA LYS A 185 6.25 -4.92 -12.39
C LYS A 185 7.42 -4.53 -13.30
N LEU A 186 7.45 -3.30 -13.81
CA LEU A 186 8.56 -2.79 -14.63
C LEU A 186 9.87 -2.66 -13.85
N VAL A 187 9.83 -2.28 -12.57
CA VAL A 187 11.03 -2.25 -11.70
C VAL A 187 11.59 -3.66 -11.52
N ILE A 188 10.73 -4.62 -11.18
CA ILE A 188 11.10 -6.03 -11.00
C ILE A 188 11.70 -6.61 -12.28
N ALA A 189 11.02 -6.43 -13.41
CA ALA A 189 11.48 -6.96 -14.70
C ALA A 189 12.84 -6.38 -15.12
N ARG A 190 13.05 -5.06 -14.96
CA ARG A 190 14.33 -4.42 -15.26
C ARG A 190 15.46 -4.98 -14.42
N GLU A 191 15.22 -5.20 -13.13
CA GLU A 191 16.23 -5.71 -12.23
C GLU A 191 16.60 -7.18 -12.53
N LEU A 192 15.60 -8.02 -12.85
CA LEU A 192 15.85 -9.41 -13.28
C LEU A 192 16.69 -9.48 -14.55
N VAL A 193 16.37 -8.66 -15.57
CA VAL A 193 17.15 -8.60 -16.82
C VAL A 193 18.56 -8.06 -16.59
N ARG A 194 18.72 -7.11 -15.67
CA ARG A 194 20.03 -6.58 -15.29
C ARG A 194 20.90 -7.67 -14.66
N GLN A 195 20.32 -8.47 -13.76
CA GLN A 195 21.03 -9.58 -13.09
C GLN A 195 21.40 -10.67 -14.09
N SER A 196 20.54 -11.00 -15.05
CA SER A 196 20.82 -12.04 -16.05
C SER A 196 21.90 -11.66 -17.08
N ARG A 197 22.15 -10.36 -17.28
CA ARG A 197 23.20 -9.84 -18.18
C ARG A 197 24.52 -9.57 -17.45
N GLY A 198 24.52 -9.69 -16.13
CA GLY A 198 25.62 -9.36 -15.24
C GLY A 198 26.13 -10.55 -14.43
N SER A 199 26.09 -11.75 -15.02
CA SER A 199 26.72 -12.98 -14.56
C SER A 199 27.54 -13.60 -15.68
#